data_AF-A0A2H6F6V9-F1
#
_entry.id   AF-A0A2H6F6V9-F1
#
_cell.length_a   1.000
_cell.length_b   1.000
_cell.length_c   1.000
_cell.angle_alpha   90.00
_cell.angle_beta   90.00
_cell.angle_gamma   90.00
#
_symmetry.space_group_name_H-M   'P 1'
#
loop_
_entity.id
_entity.type
_entity.pdbx_description
1 polymer ?
#
loop_
_entity_poly.entity_id
_entity_poly.type
_entity_poly.pdbx_seq_one_letter_code
_entity_poly.pdbx_strand_id
1 'polypeptide(L)' 'MKKRNNPEDMTPEELRKEKEFIKECLRDEEELFDFTFNKSSVHIGGIKSREMQEKHEEKCREYNERIKKIEEMLRTRKE' A
#
# COMPACT_ATOMS: atom_id res chain seq x y z
N MET A 1 5.19 14.06 10.39
CA MET A 1 4.94 13.36 9.11
C MET A 1 5.49 14.23 7.98
N LYS A 2 6.46 13.76 7.19
CA LYS A 2 6.95 14.51 6.01
C LYS A 2 5.76 14.79 5.09
N LYS A 3 5.59 16.04 4.65
CA LYS A 3 4.71 16.36 3.52
C LYS A 3 5.12 15.45 2.37
N ARG A 4 4.23 14.54 1.94
CA ARG A 4 4.45 13.79 0.71
C ARG A 4 4.36 14.82 -0.41
N ASN A 5 5.48 15.15 -1.03
CA ASN A 5 5.50 15.97 -2.23
C ASN A 5 4.63 15.26 -3.29
N ASN A 6 4.01 16.02 -4.19
CA ASN A 6 3.30 15.40 -5.30
C ASN A 6 4.31 14.53 -6.07
N PRO A 7 3.95 13.28 -6.44
CA PRO A 7 4.87 12.39 -7.14
C PRO A 7 5.35 12.98 -8.48
N GLU A 8 4.59 13.91 -9.05
CA GLU A 8 4.93 14.62 -10.28
C GLU A 8 6.15 15.55 -10.11
N ASP A 9 6.39 16.07 -8.91
CA ASP A 9 7.50 16.98 -8.62
C ASP A 9 8.78 16.25 -8.14
N MET A 10 8.69 14.94 -7.88
CA MET A 10 9.82 14.14 -7.38
C MET A 10 10.85 13.86 -8.48
N THR A 11 12.13 13.81 -8.15
CA THR A 11 13.16 13.29 -9.06
C THR A 11 13.01 11.77 -9.28
N PRO A 12 13.61 11.19 -10.33
CA PRO A 12 13.60 9.73 -10.52
C PRO A 12 14.19 8.94 -9.34
N GLU A 13 15.15 9.50 -8.61
CA GLU A 13 15.71 8.87 -7.41
C GLU A 13 14.73 8.91 -6.23
N GLU A 14 14.06 10.04 -6.02
CA GLU A 14 13.03 10.17 -4.99
C GLU A 14 11.82 9.27 -5.29
N LEU A 15 11.41 9.16 -6.55
CA LEU A 15 10.36 8.22 -6.98
C LEU A 15 10.74 6.77 -6.67
N ARG A 16 12.00 6.37 -6.87
CA ARG A 16 12.46 5.02 -6.49
C ARG A 16 12.42 4.82 -4.98
N LYS A 17 12.83 5.80 -4.19
CA LYS A 17 12.77 5.74 -2.72
C LYS A 17 11.32 5.67 -2.22
N GLU A 18 10.43 6.48 -2.77
CA GLU A 18 9.00 6.48 -2.44
C GLU A 18 8.37 5.13 -2.83
N LYS A 19 8.72 4.55 -3.98
CA LYS A 19 8.27 3.22 -4.38
C LYS A 19 8.66 2.15 -3.36
N GLU A 20 9.93 2.13 -2.94
CA GLU A 20 10.41 1.14 -1.96
C GLU A 20 9.76 1.36 -0.59
N PHE A 21 9.57 2.60 -0.17
CA PHE A 21 8.83 2.93 1.04
C PHE A 21 7.37 2.46 0.99
N ILE A 22 6.68 2.66 -0.14
CA ILE A 22 5.30 2.19 -0.32
C ILE A 22 5.23 0.66 -0.27
N LYS A 23 6.20 -0.05 -0.85
CA LYS A 23 6.26 -1.51 -0.75
C LYS A 23 6.49 -1.99 0.68
N GLU A 24 7.31 -1.29 1.46
CA GLU A 24 7.49 -1.57 2.88
C GLU A 24 6.18 -1.38 3.65
N CYS A 25 5.49 -0.25 3.43
CA CYS A 25 4.18 -0.01 4.02
C CYS A 25 3.14 -1.08 3.63
N LEU A 26 3.18 -1.59 2.40
CA LEU A 26 2.29 -2.66 1.97
C LEU A 26 2.57 -3.96 2.74
N ARG A 27 3.84 -4.36 2.89
CA ARG A 27 4.21 -5.55 3.67
C ARG A 27 3.78 -5.41 5.13
N ASP A 28 4.03 -4.25 5.75
CA ASP A 28 3.62 -3.99 7.13
C ASP A 28 2.10 -4.11 7.29
N GLU A 29 1.32 -3.64 6.31
CA GLU A 29 -0.13 -3.75 6.32
C GLU A 29 -0.61 -5.20 6.17
N GLU A 30 0.01 -5.97 5.28
CA GLU A 30 -0.28 -7.39 5.08
C GLU A 30 0.05 -8.20 6.35
N GLU A 31 1.20 -7.96 6.98
CA GLU A 31 1.58 -8.61 8.24
C GLU A 31 0.63 -8.24 9.38
N LEU A 32 0.28 -6.95 9.52
CA LEU A 32 -0.66 -6.49 10.55
C LEU A 32 -2.04 -7.10 10.35
N PHE A 33 -2.51 -7.16 9.11
CA PHE A 33 -3.79 -7.77 8.78
C PHE A 33 -3.78 -9.26 9.09
N ASP A 34 -2.78 -10.02 8.63
CA ASP A 34 -2.69 -11.45 8.89
C ASP A 34 -2.68 -11.74 10.40
N PHE A 35 -1.86 -11.03 11.16
CA PHE A 35 -1.80 -11.18 12.61
C PHE A 35 -3.15 -10.88 13.29
N THR A 36 -3.78 -9.77 12.90
CA THR A 36 -5.02 -9.32 13.55
C THR A 36 -6.21 -10.18 13.14
N PHE A 37 -6.30 -10.51 11.86
CA PHE A 37 -7.38 -11.31 11.28
C PHE A 37 -7.36 -12.74 11.84
N ASN A 38 -6.19 -13.38 11.88
CA ASN A 38 -6.05 -14.73 12.44
C ASN A 38 -6.46 -14.80 13.92
N LYS A 39 -6.19 -13.74 14.69
CA LYS A 39 -6.57 -13.68 16.12
C LYS A 39 -8.03 -13.31 16.35
N SER A 40 -8.62 -12.48 15.50
CA SER A 40 -9.93 -11.87 15.76
C SER A 40 -11.08 -12.52 15.00
N SER A 41 -10.83 -13.10 13.81
CA SER A 41 -11.86 -13.63 12.91
C SER A 41 -12.80 -14.64 13.58
N VAL A 42 -12.25 -15.53 14.41
CA VAL A 42 -13.02 -16.54 15.18
C VAL A 42 -13.94 -15.93 16.25
N HIS A 43 -13.73 -14.67 16.63
CA HIS A 43 -14.46 -13.99 17.70
C HIS A 43 -15.41 -12.89 17.19
N ILE A 44 -15.10 -12.26 16.05
CA ILE A 44 -15.87 -11.13 15.52
C ILE A 44 -17.04 -11.55 14.63
N GLY A 45 -17.10 -12.84 14.24
CA GLY A 45 -18.14 -13.41 13.40
C GLY A 45 -17.97 -13.10 11.91
N GLY A 46 -18.76 -13.77 11.06
CA GLY A 46 -18.56 -13.78 9.61
C GLY A 46 -18.71 -12.40 8.93
N ILE A 47 -19.71 -11.60 9.32
CA ILE A 47 -19.94 -10.28 8.71
C ILE A 47 -18.76 -9.34 8.99
N LYS A 48 -18.35 -9.20 10.26
CA LYS A 48 -17.23 -8.32 10.62
C LYS A 48 -15.90 -8.80 10.08
N SER A 49 -15.69 -10.12 10.00
CA SER A 49 -14.48 -10.69 9.38
C SER A 49 -14.42 -10.33 7.89
N ARG A 50 -15.55 -10.46 7.18
CA ARG A 50 -15.63 -10.08 5.77
C ARG A 50 -15.41 -8.58 5.57
N GLU A 51 -16.04 -7.72 6.37
CA GLU A 51 -15.80 -6.27 6.31
C GLU A 51 -14.32 -5.91 6.53
N MET A 52 -13.64 -6.63 7.43
CA MET A 52 -12.21 -6.44 7.70
C MET A 52 -11.36 -6.86 6.49
N GLN A 53 -11.69 -7.99 5.86
CA GLN A 53 -11.06 -8.44 4.61
C GLN A 53 -11.25 -7.42 3.49
N GLU A 54 -12.48 -6.97 3.24
CA GLU A 54 -12.80 -6.02 2.16
C GLU A 54 -12.02 -4.71 2.32
N LYS A 55 -11.91 -4.19 3.55
CA LYS A 55 -11.11 -2.99 3.86
C LYS A 55 -9.61 -3.20 3.65
N HIS A 56 -9.11 -4.37 4.03
CA HIS A 56 -7.70 -4.70 3.81
C HIS A 56 -7.38 -4.80 2.31
N GLU A 57 -8.22 -5.49 1.54
CA GLU A 57 -8.08 -5.60 0.10
C GLU A 57 -8.12 -4.23 -0.60
N GLU A 58 -9.04 -3.34 -0.17
CA GLU A 58 -9.10 -1.97 -0.68
C GLU A 58 -7.80 -1.23 -0.44
N LYS A 59 -7.26 -1.29 0.78
CA LYS A 59 -5.99 -0.64 1.12
C LYS A 59 -4.79 -1.22 0.37
N CYS A 60 -4.74 -2.54 0.19
CA CYS A 60 -3.73 -3.18 -0.64
C CYS A 60 -3.85 -2.75 -2.11
N ARG A 61 -5.07 -2.58 -2.64
CA ARG A 61 -5.29 -2.02 -3.98
C ARG A 61 -4.72 -0.60 -4.09
N GLU A 62 -5.01 0.27 -3.14
CA GLU A 62 -4.49 1.66 -3.14
C GLU A 62 -2.96 1.70 -3.17
N TYR A 63 -2.30 0.86 -2.37
CA TYR A 63 -0.84 0.76 -2.39
C TYR A 63 -0.32 0.29 -3.76
N ASN A 64 -0.92 -0.75 -4.32
CA ASN A 64 -0.52 -1.28 -5.63
C ASN A 64 -0.75 -0.29 -6.77
N GLU A 65 -1.86 0.46 -6.76
CA GLU A 65 -2.12 1.53 -7.72
C GLU A 65 -1.09 2.66 -7.62
N ARG A 66 -0.72 3.07 -6.40
CA ARG A 66 0.34 4.06 -6.19
C ARG A 66 1.70 3.56 -6.69
N ILE A 67 2.04 2.29 -6.43
CA ILE A 67 3.26 1.67 -6.95
C ILE A 67 3.25 1.69 -8.48
N LYS A 68 2.15 1.27 -9.11
CA LYS A 68 1.99 1.23 -10.56
C LYS A 68 2.15 2.63 -11.17
N LYS A 69 1.51 3.64 -10.60
CA LYS A 69 1.65 5.04 -11.06
C LYS A 69 3.11 5.50 -11.00
N ILE A 70 3.82 5.20 -9.91
CA ILE A 70 5.25 5.53 -9.78
C ILE A 70 6.10 4.79 -10.82
N GLU A 71 5.80 3.53 -11.08
CA GLU A 71 6.48 2.77 -12.13
C GLU A 71 6.25 3.33 -13.53
N GLU A 72 5.04 3.80 -13.84
CA GLU A 72 4.71 4.46 -15.10
C GLU A 72 5.49 5.78 -15.22
N MET A 73 5.49 6.63 -14.19
CA MET A 73 6.29 7.86 -14.18
C MET A 73 7.78 7.60 -14.35
N LEU A 74 8.32 6.54 -13.72
CA LEU A 74 9.72 6.15 -13.87
C LEU A 74 10.05 5.61 -15.27
N ARG A 75 9.09 5.02 -15.98
CA ARG A 75 9.28 4.58 -17.38
C ARG A 75 9.30 5.79 -18.31
N THR A 76 8.28 6.65 -18.24
CA THR A 76 8.16 7.83 -19.10
C THR A 76 9.32 8.82 -18.95
N ARG A 77 9.98 8.88 -17.80
CA ARG A 77 11.14 9.76 -17.55
C ARG A 77 12.50 9.12 -17.89
N LYS A 78 12.51 7.85 -18.29
CA LYS A 78 13.72 7.12 -18.71
C LYS A 78 13.86 7.04 -20.23
N GLU A 79 12.83 7.42 -20.98
CA GLU A 79 12.85 7.67 -22.43
C GLU A 79 13.05 9.16 -22.71
#